data_AF-A0A9P0MAL3-F1
#
_entry.id   AF-A0A9P0MAL3-F1
#
_cell.length_a   1.000
_cell.length_b   1.000
_cell.length_c   1.000
_cell.angle_alpha   90.00
_cell.angle_beta   90.00
_cell.angle_gamma   90.00
#
_symmetry.space_group_name_H-M   'P 1'
#
loop_
_entity.id
_entity.type
_entity.pdbx_description
1 polymer ?
#
loop_
_entity_poly.entity_id
_entity_poly.type
_entity_poly.pdbx_seq_one_letter_code
_entity_poly.pdbx_strand_id
1 'polypeptide(L)'
;MDGRKLMLLENSYLKYEILKKCIKQRSGTNTVYLERHSHGEFHNLYQDLRTQPLLFKEYCRMLPTTFDYIVQALNLFCNLLQQIFRNLFL
;
A
#
# COMPACT_ATOMS: atom_id res chain seq x y z
N MET A 1 29.42 1.44 -6.70
CA MET A 1 28.85 2.73 -7.13
C MET A 1 29.64 3.20 -8.34
N ASP A 2 28.95 3.48 -9.45
CA ASP A 2 29.59 3.83 -10.74
C ASP A 2 30.27 5.21 -10.64
N GLY A 3 31.57 5.31 -10.97
CA GLY A 3 32.40 6.50 -10.71
C GLY A 3 31.87 7.80 -11.34
N ARG A 4 31.05 7.67 -12.39
CA ARG A 4 30.35 8.80 -13.03
C ARG A 4 29.32 9.48 -12.13
N LYS A 5 28.72 8.76 -11.18
CA LYS A 5 27.76 9.33 -10.21
C LYS A 5 28.44 10.15 -9.11
N LEU A 6 29.72 9.87 -8.81
CA LEU A 6 30.50 10.60 -7.81
C LEU A 6 30.85 12.02 -8.29
N MET A 7 31.23 12.18 -9.56
CA MET A 7 31.57 13.50 -10.14
C MET A 7 30.38 14.48 -10.20
N LEU A 8 29.14 13.97 -10.25
CA LEU A 8 27.93 14.82 -10.24
C LEU A 8 27.69 15.52 -8.88
N LEU A 9 28.34 15.05 -7.81
CA LEU A 9 28.20 15.60 -6.46
C LEU A 9 29.27 16.64 -6.10
N GLU A 10 30.31 16.81 -6.91
CA GLU A 10 31.33 17.84 -6.73
C GLU A 10 30.78 19.24 -7.06
N ASN A 11 29.83 19.31 -7.99
CA ASN A 11 29.14 20.55 -8.32
C ASN A 11 27.97 20.80 -7.35
N SER A 12 28.14 21.78 -6.47
CA SER A 12 27.13 22.14 -5.44
C SER A 12 25.78 22.55 -6.05
N TYR A 13 25.79 23.20 -7.21
CA TYR A 13 24.58 23.60 -7.94
C TYR A 13 23.85 22.37 -8.50
N LEU A 14 24.59 21.42 -9.08
CA LEU A 14 23.99 20.19 -9.60
C LEU A 14 23.42 19.32 -8.48
N LYS A 15 24.10 19.25 -7.33
CA LYS A 15 23.60 18.61 -6.11
C LYS A 15 22.28 19.25 -5.65
N TYR A 16 22.19 20.57 -5.66
CA TYR A 16 20.96 21.31 -5.32
C TYR A 16 19.81 20.99 -6.31
N GLU A 17 20.07 21.03 -7.62
CA GLU A 17 19.05 20.73 -8.63
C GLU A 17 18.56 19.27 -8.58
N ILE A 18 19.45 18.30 -8.32
CA ILE A 18 19.08 16.90 -8.09
C ILE A 18 18.23 16.77 -6.83
N LEU A 19 18.65 17.37 -5.71
CA LEU A 19 17.87 17.37 -4.46
C LEU A 19 16.49 17.99 -4.67
N LYS A 20 16.42 19.12 -5.35
CA LYS A 20 15.16 19.81 -5.68
C LYS A 20 14.25 18.97 -6.56
N LYS A 21 14.79 18.25 -7.54
CA LYS A 21 14.03 17.28 -8.35
C LYS A 21 13.56 16.09 -7.53
N CYS A 22 14.42 15.50 -6.69
CA CYS A 22 14.05 14.38 -5.82
C CYS A 22 12.98 14.78 -4.78
N ILE A 23 13.07 15.99 -4.21
CA ILE A 23 12.07 16.54 -3.28
C ILE A 23 10.75 16.79 -4.02
N LYS A 24 10.78 17.32 -5.25
CA LYS A 24 9.57 17.47 -6.08
C LYS A 24 8.98 16.13 -6.53
N GLN A 25 9.79 15.09 -6.76
CA GLN A 25 9.34 13.74 -7.10
C GLN A 25 8.80 12.98 -5.88
N ARG A 26 9.12 13.39 -4.66
CA ARG A 26 8.37 13.01 -3.44
C ARG A 26 7.02 13.74 -3.38
N SER A 27 6.37 13.89 -4.54
CA SER A 27 5.09 14.57 -4.67
C SER A 27 4.02 13.81 -3.90
N GLY A 28 3.69 14.38 -2.74
CA GLY A 28 2.45 14.14 -2.01
C GLY A 28 2.45 12.85 -1.20
N THR A 29 2.43 13.00 0.12
CA THR A 29 1.68 12.05 0.96
C THR A 29 0.32 11.88 0.28
N ASN A 30 0.00 10.65 -0.16
CA ASN A 30 -1.26 10.39 -0.85
C ASN A 30 -2.42 10.92 0.01
N THR A 31 -3.43 11.52 -0.62
CA THR A 31 -4.58 12.10 0.09
C THR A 31 -5.23 11.07 1.02
N VAL A 32 -5.24 9.79 0.62
CA VAL A 32 -5.72 8.67 1.43
C VAL A 32 -4.96 8.54 2.77
N TYR A 33 -3.66 8.85 2.80
CA TYR A 33 -2.88 8.83 4.04
C TYR A 33 -3.11 10.08 4.90
N LEU A 34 -3.41 11.23 4.29
CA LEU A 34 -3.73 12.46 5.01
C LEU A 34 -5.08 12.35 5.71
N GLU A 35 -6.05 11.71 5.06
CA GLU A 35 -7.41 11.55 5.56
C GLU A 35 -7.61 10.28 6.41
N ARG A 36 -6.52 9.58 6.75
CA ARG A 36 -6.56 8.36 7.56
C ARG A 36 -7.22 8.59 8.92
N HIS A 37 -6.97 9.75 9.53
CA HIS A 37 -7.55 10.11 10.82
C HIS A 37 -9.05 10.38 10.74
N SER A 38 -9.54 10.87 9.59
CA SER A 38 -10.95 11.17 9.35
C SER A 38 -11.74 9.95 8.88
N HIS A 39 -11.14 9.08 8.05
CA HIS A 39 -11.79 7.88 7.52
C HIS A 39 -11.70 6.69 8.50
N GLY A 40 -10.82 6.79 9.49
CA GLY A 40 -10.72 5.82 10.57
C GLY A 40 -10.19 4.46 10.10
N GLU A 41 -11.05 3.45 10.13
CA GLU A 41 -10.68 2.07 9.87
C GLU A 41 -10.48 1.75 8.39
N PHE A 42 -9.69 0.70 8.16
CA PHE A 42 -9.34 0.18 6.84
C PHE A 42 -10.55 -0.11 5.94
N HIS A 43 -11.69 -0.55 6.51
CA HIS A 43 -12.85 -0.94 5.71
C HIS A 43 -13.44 0.22 4.89
N ASN A 44 -13.35 1.46 5.39
CA ASN A 44 -13.82 2.65 4.69
C ASN A 44 -12.94 3.00 3.48
N LEU A 45 -11.63 2.78 3.60
CA LEU A 45 -10.65 3.10 2.57
C LEU A 45 -10.43 1.95 1.58
N TYR A 46 -10.95 0.76 1.88
CA TYR A 46 -10.62 -0.46 1.14
C TYR A 46 -10.96 -0.36 -0.34
N GLN A 47 -12.16 0.13 -0.69
CA GLN A 47 -12.60 0.25 -2.07
C GLN A 47 -11.70 1.21 -2.86
N ASP A 48 -11.42 2.38 -2.30
CA ASP A 48 -10.58 3.39 -2.94
C ASP A 48 -9.14 2.89 -3.11
N LEU A 49 -8.57 2.26 -2.09
CA LEU A 49 -7.24 1.65 -2.16
C LEU A 49 -7.18 0.55 -3.22
N ARG A 50 -8.23 -0.26 -3.39
CA ARG A 50 -8.26 -1.35 -4.38
C ARG A 50 -8.14 -0.85 -5.82
N THR A 51 -8.65 0.34 -6.12
CA THR A 51 -8.53 0.96 -7.45
C THR A 51 -7.08 1.36 -7.79
N GLN A 52 -6.21 1.46 -6.78
CA GLN A 52 -4.83 1.94 -6.91
C GLN A 52 -3.84 0.89 -6.37
N PRO A 53 -3.41 -0.09 -7.20
CA PRO A 53 -2.65 -1.26 -6.76
C PRO A 53 -1.34 -0.95 -6.03
N LEU A 54 -0.66 0.14 -6.42
CA LEU A 54 0.60 0.54 -5.79
C LEU A 54 0.38 1.05 -4.37
N LEU A 55 -0.65 1.88 -4.14
CA LEU A 55 -1.00 2.35 -2.80
C LEU A 55 -1.55 1.23 -1.93
N PHE A 56 -2.37 0.36 -2.52
CA PHE A 56 -2.82 -0.85 -1.85
C PHE A 56 -1.62 -1.67 -1.35
N LYS A 57 -0.60 -1.83 -2.21
CA LYS A 57 0.63 -2.53 -1.84
C LYS A 57 1.44 -1.79 -0.77
N GLU A 58 1.52 -0.47 -0.82
CA GLU A 58 2.18 0.31 0.22
C GLU A 58 1.46 0.20 1.57
N TYR A 59 0.14 0.20 1.56
CA TYR A 59 -0.72 0.08 2.75
C TYR A 59 -0.73 -1.34 3.33
N CYS A 60 -1.12 -2.33 2.52
CA CYS A 60 -1.32 -3.72 2.93
C CYS A 60 -0.04 -4.58 2.84
N ARG A 61 1.06 -4.03 2.32
CA ARG A 61 2.34 -4.74 2.07
C ARG A 61 2.22 -5.95 1.12
N MET A 62 1.14 -6.03 0.34
CA MET A 62 0.88 -7.10 -0.62
C MET A 62 0.05 -6.58 -1.81
N LEU A 63 0.07 -7.29 -2.93
CA LEU A 63 -0.76 -6.93 -4.08
C LEU A 63 -2.25 -7.22 -3.80
N PRO A 64 -3.17 -6.49 -4.44
CA PRO A 64 -4.61 -6.76 -4.31
C PRO A 64 -4.97 -8.23 -4.61
N THR A 65 -4.34 -8.82 -5.63
CA THR A 65 -4.56 -10.23 -6.00
C THR A 65 -4.13 -11.20 -4.90
N THR A 66 -3.00 -10.94 -4.23
CA THR A 66 -2.54 -11.75 -3.09
C THR A 66 -3.48 -11.60 -1.90
N PHE A 67 -3.96 -10.39 -1.65
CA PHE A 67 -4.96 -10.15 -0.60
C PHE A 67 -6.26 -10.92 -0.88
N ASP A 68 -6.75 -10.87 -2.11
CA ASP A 68 -7.97 -11.56 -2.52
C ASP A 68 -7.85 -13.08 -2.40
N TYR A 69 -6.68 -13.63 -2.75
CA TYR A 69 -6.36 -15.04 -2.56
C TYR A 69 -6.46 -15.45 -1.08
N ILE A 70 -5.88 -14.66 -0.17
CA ILE A 70 -5.93 -14.92 1.28
C ILE A 70 -7.38 -14.84 1.78
N VAL A 71 -8.13 -13.82 1.36
CA VAL A 71 -9.55 -13.65 1.74
C VAL A 71 -10.40 -14.83 1.28
N GLN A 72 -10.19 -15.32 0.06
CA GLN A 72 -10.91 -16.49 -0.46
C GLN A 72 -10.62 -17.75 0.37
N ALA A 73 -9.36 -17.99 0.74
CA ALA A 73 -8.98 -19.11 1.57
C ALA A 73 -9.63 -19.04 2.97
N LEU A 74 -9.67 -17.85 3.58
CA LEU A 74 -10.30 -17.64 4.87
C LEU A 74 -11.83 -17.81 4.81
N ASN A 75 -12.48 -17.29 3.76
CA ASN A 75 -13.92 -17.43 3.58
C ASN A 75 -14.36 -18.90 3.49
N LEU A 76 -13.60 -19.74 2.78
CA LEU A 76 -13.85 -21.19 2.73
C LEU A 76 -13.85 -21.81 4.12
N PHE A 77 -12.87 -21.45 4.95
CA PHE A 77 -12.75 -21.97 6.31
C PHE A 77 -13.88 -21.47 7.22
N CYS A 78 -14.20 -20.17 7.16
CA CYS A 78 -15.29 -19.59 7.93
C CYS A 78 -16.66 -20.22 7.58
N ASN A 79 -16.92 -20.46 6.30
CA ASN A 79 -18.15 -21.12 5.85
C ASN A 79 -18.26 -22.55 6.39
N LEU A 80 -17.14 -23.29 6.37
CA LEU A 80 -17.10 -24.65 6.93
C LEU A 80 -17.38 -24.64 8.43
N LEU A 81 -16.77 -23.72 9.18
CA LEU A 81 -17.07 -23.55 10.61
C LEU A 81 -18.53 -23.22 10.87
N GLN A 82 -19.12 -22.30 10.09
CA GLN A 82 -20.54 -21.97 10.21
C GLN A 82 -21.43 -23.19 9.97
N GLN A 83 -21.08 -24.04 9.01
CA GLN A 83 -21.83 -25.27 8.72
C GLN A 83 -21.70 -26.30 9.85
N ILE A 84 -20.50 -26.48 10.41
CA ILE A 84 -20.26 -27.37 11.56
C ILE A 84 -21.05 -26.88 12.77
N PHE A 85 -21.01 -25.58 13.09
CA PHE A 85 -21.81 -25.00 14.16
C PHE A 85 -23.31 -25.20 13.93
N ARG A 86 -23.80 -24.98 12.70
CA ARG A 86 -25.22 -25.26 12.39
C ARG A 86 -25.60 -26.72 12.64
N ASN A 87 -24.75 -27.67 12.28
CA ASN A 87 -25.02 -29.10 12.45
C ASN A 87 -24.87 -29.60 13.90
N LEU A 88 -24.18 -28.86 14.77
CA LEU A 88 -23.99 -29.21 16.18
C LEU A 88 -25.09 -28.66 17.10
N PHE A 89 -25.76 -27.58 16.68
CA PHE A 89 -26.73 -26.85 17.49
C PHE A 89 -28.16 -26.85 16.91
N LEU A 90 -28.40 -27.61 15.82
CA LEU A 90 -29.72 -28.01 15.31
C LEU A 90 -29.81 -29.54 15.34
#